data_AF-A0AA47G930-F1
#
_entry.id   AF-A0AA47G930-F1
#
_cell.length_a   1.000
_cell.length_b   1.000
_cell.length_c   1.000
_cell.angle_alpha   90.00
_cell.angle_beta   90.00
_cell.angle_gamma   90.00
#
_symmetry.space_group_name_H-M   'P 1'
#
loop_
_entity.id
_entity.type
_entity.pdbx_description
1 polymer ?
#
loop_
_entity_poly.entity_id
_entity_poly.type
_entity_poly.pdbx_seq_one_letter_code
_entity_poly.pdbx_strand_id
1 'polypeptide(L)'
;MTDNQPIYVTDPARAKALAEYEKYVSMTPEEQRMYNQENSKQHFTDDGGINMDAMQELADIKAQAREDYNDKQTKIREAELEAERVESEKLMQSFGEYIVRKNEEKAQQEIAKAKADADEQIERTVRHANNLKSEDEQATDNALKDMLKGLLG
;
A
#
# COMPACT_ATOMS: atom_id res chain seq x y z
N MET A 1 1.51 -13.70 25.42
CA MET A 1 0.09 -13.98 25.17
C MET A 1 -0.05 -15.48 25.31
N THR A 2 -0.98 -15.98 26.11
CA THR A 2 -1.21 -17.42 26.21
C THR A 2 -1.71 -17.92 24.86
N ASP A 3 -0.97 -18.84 24.25
CA ASP A 3 -1.32 -19.58 23.02
C ASP A 3 -2.54 -20.47 23.26
N ASN A 4 -3.70 -19.86 23.52
CA ASN A 4 -4.96 -20.60 23.50
C ASN A 4 -5.32 -20.81 22.04
N GLN A 5 -4.90 -21.95 21.50
CA GLN A 5 -5.34 -22.41 20.20
C GLN A 5 -6.87 -22.41 20.15
N PRO A 6 -7.48 -22.04 19.00
CA PRO A 6 -8.92 -22.06 18.86
C PRO A 6 -9.49 -23.45 19.21
N ILE A 7 -10.67 -23.51 19.83
CA ILE A 7 -11.21 -24.78 20.36
C ILE A 7 -11.43 -25.79 19.23
N TYR A 8 -11.77 -25.34 18.01
CA TYR A 8 -11.88 -26.19 16.82
C TYR A 8 -10.55 -26.79 16.33
N VAL A 9 -9.40 -26.40 16.88
CA VAL A 9 -8.08 -27.01 16.64
C VAL A 9 -7.85 -28.17 17.61
N THR A 10 -8.38 -28.06 18.83
CA THR A 10 -8.16 -29.02 19.92
C THR A 10 -9.29 -30.03 20.09
N ASP A 11 -10.50 -29.71 19.64
CA ASP A 11 -11.69 -30.55 19.72
C ASP A 11 -12.06 -31.12 18.33
N PRO A 12 -11.95 -32.46 18.12
CA PRO A 12 -12.28 -33.10 16.84
C PRO A 12 -13.74 -32.95 16.40
N ALA A 13 -14.69 -32.88 17.34
CA ALA A 13 -16.11 -32.73 17.01
C ALA A 13 -16.38 -31.33 16.47
N ARG A 14 -15.79 -30.30 17.10
CA ARG A 14 -15.85 -28.93 16.59
C ARG A 14 -15.10 -28.76 15.28
N ALA A 15 -13.94 -29.41 15.12
CA ALA A 15 -13.19 -29.40 13.86
C ALA A 15 -14.04 -29.95 12.70
N LYS A 16 -14.73 -31.07 12.94
CA LYS A 16 -15.64 -31.68 11.96
C LYS A 16 -16.83 -30.77 11.64
N ALA A 17 -17.48 -30.21 12.66
CA ALA A 17 -18.62 -29.30 12.47
C ALA A 17 -18.22 -28.04 11.70
N LEU A 18 -17.05 -27.47 11.99
CA LEU A 18 -16.48 -26.34 11.25
C LEU A 18 -16.22 -26.72 9.78
N ALA A 19 -15.58 -27.85 9.50
CA ALA A 19 -15.31 -28.29 8.13
C ALA A 19 -16.59 -28.52 7.32
N GLU A 20 -17.63 -29.09 7.94
CA GLU A 20 -18.95 -29.24 7.31
C GLU A 20 -19.60 -27.88 7.02
N TYR A 21 -19.48 -26.92 7.94
CA TYR A 21 -19.99 -25.57 7.73
C TYR A 21 -19.22 -24.81 6.65
N GLU A 22 -17.89 -24.93 6.62
CA GLU A 22 -17.04 -24.35 5.56
C GLU A 22 -17.44 -24.88 4.18
N LYS A 23 -17.67 -26.19 4.08
CA LYS A 23 -18.18 -26.81 2.86
C LYS A 23 -19.55 -26.22 2.50
N TYR A 24 -20.47 -26.10 3.46
CA TYR A 24 -21.80 -25.53 3.23
C TYR A 24 -21.75 -24.06 2.74
N VAL A 25 -20.88 -23.23 3.33
CA VAL A 25 -20.73 -21.83 2.92
C VAL A 25 -20.10 -21.71 1.52
N SER A 26 -19.25 -22.66 1.13
CA SER A 26 -18.65 -22.71 -0.22
C SER A 26 -19.61 -23.20 -1.32
N MET A 27 -20.76 -23.78 -0.95
CA MET A 27 -21.77 -24.25 -1.90
C MET A 27 -22.52 -23.10 -2.58
N THR A 28 -22.93 -23.33 -3.81
CA THR A 28 -23.89 -22.48 -4.51
C THR A 28 -25.27 -22.52 -3.82
N PRO A 29 -26.16 -21.53 -4.07
CA PRO A 29 -27.51 -21.54 -3.51
C PRO A 29 -28.32 -22.80 -3.86
N GLU A 30 -28.12 -23.39 -5.04
CA GLU A 30 -28.81 -24.61 -5.46
C GLU A 30 -28.30 -25.84 -4.69
N GLU A 31 -26.98 -25.96 -4.51
CA GLU A 31 -26.37 -27.01 -3.72
C GLU A 31 -26.78 -26.92 -2.24
N GLN A 32 -26.86 -25.70 -1.68
CA GLN A 32 -27.35 -25.50 -0.31
C GLN A 32 -28.82 -25.93 -0.16
N ARG A 33 -29.67 -25.65 -1.15
CA ARG A 33 -31.07 -26.12 -1.15
C ARG A 33 -31.14 -27.64 -1.16
N MET A 34 -30.37 -28.31 -2.01
CA MET A 34 -30.32 -29.77 -2.05
C MET A 34 -29.77 -30.35 -0.74
N TYR A 35 -28.70 -29.78 -0.20
CA TYR A 35 -28.12 -30.17 1.08
C TYR A 35 -29.12 -30.06 2.23
N ASN A 36 -29.86 -28.96 2.31
CA ASN A 36 -30.87 -28.75 3.34
C ASN A 36 -32.08 -29.69 3.18
N GLN A 37 -32.45 -30.02 1.94
CA GLN A 37 -33.53 -30.97 1.66
C GLN A 37 -33.14 -32.42 2.01
N GLU A 38 -31.90 -32.82 1.78
CA GLU A 38 -31.42 -34.15 2.15
C GLU A 38 -31.27 -34.27 3.68
N ASN A 39 -30.76 -33.23 4.35
CA ASN A 39 -30.67 -33.23 5.80
C ASN A 39 -32.04 -33.21 6.49
N SER A 40 -33.02 -32.46 5.97
CA SER A 40 -34.35 -32.39 6.61
C SER A 40 -35.07 -33.74 6.66
N LYS A 41 -34.81 -34.63 5.70
CA LYS A 41 -35.36 -35.99 5.66
C LYS A 41 -34.82 -36.89 6.77
N GLN A 42 -33.67 -36.58 7.35
CA GLN A 42 -33.01 -37.40 8.38
C GLN A 42 -33.58 -37.17 9.79
N HIS A 43 -34.51 -36.20 9.94
CA HIS A 43 -35.06 -35.81 11.24
C HIS A 43 -36.51 -36.26 11.45
N PHE A 44 -37.02 -37.09 10.55
CA PHE A 44 -38.30 -37.77 10.73
C PHE A 44 -38.09 -39.08 11.52
N THR A 45 -38.99 -39.36 12.45
CA THR A 45 -39.05 -40.64 13.16
C THR A 45 -39.74 -41.71 12.29
N ASP A 46 -39.55 -42.99 12.61
CA ASP A 46 -40.10 -44.12 11.84
C ASP A 46 -41.65 -44.10 11.76
N ASP A 47 -42.30 -43.41 12.69
CA ASP A 47 -43.75 -43.18 12.75
C ASP A 47 -44.21 -41.88 12.03
N GLY A 48 -43.30 -41.17 11.37
CA GLY A 48 -43.58 -39.95 10.61
C GLY A 48 -43.62 -38.67 11.45
N GLY A 49 -43.27 -38.73 12.73
CA GLY A 49 -43.06 -37.57 13.59
C GLY A 49 -41.73 -36.84 13.32
N ILE A 50 -41.47 -35.77 14.07
CA ILE A 50 -40.20 -35.01 14.01
C ILE A 50 -39.41 -35.29 15.29
N ASN A 51 -38.13 -35.67 15.16
CA ASN A 51 -37.22 -35.81 16.29
C ASN A 51 -36.68 -34.44 16.72
N MET A 52 -37.41 -33.78 17.64
CA MET A 52 -37.10 -32.43 18.10
C MET A 52 -35.77 -32.34 18.86
N ASP A 53 -35.41 -33.36 19.65
CA ASP A 53 -34.15 -33.37 20.41
C ASP A 53 -32.94 -33.43 19.46
N ALA A 54 -33.00 -34.28 18.44
CA ALA A 54 -31.96 -34.35 17.42
C ALA A 54 -31.87 -33.05 16.59
N MET A 55 -33.00 -32.38 16.33
CA MET A 55 -33.00 -31.08 15.66
C MET A 55 -32.35 -30.00 16.52
N GLN A 56 -32.59 -30.01 17.83
CA GLN A 56 -32.00 -29.04 18.75
C GLN A 56 -30.49 -29.24 18.85
N GLU A 57 -30.02 -30.48 19.02
CA GLU A 57 -28.59 -30.79 19.08
C GLU A 57 -27.87 -30.37 17.79
N LEU A 58 -28.45 -30.64 16.62
CA LEU A 58 -27.89 -30.21 15.34
C LEU A 58 -27.87 -28.68 15.19
N ALA A 59 -28.90 -28.00 15.67
CA ALA A 59 -28.95 -26.53 15.64
C ALA A 59 -27.83 -25.92 16.48
N ASP A 60 -27.57 -26.47 17.67
CA ASP A 60 -26.52 -26.02 18.57
C ASP A 60 -25.13 -26.25 17.96
N ILE A 61 -24.90 -27.43 17.34
CA ILE A 61 -23.65 -27.73 16.62
C ILE A 61 -23.43 -26.75 15.46
N LYS A 62 -24.48 -26.44 14.69
CA LYS A 62 -24.39 -25.47 13.58
C LYS A 62 -24.13 -24.05 14.07
N ALA A 63 -24.73 -23.66 15.19
CA ALA A 63 -24.49 -22.35 15.80
C ALA A 63 -23.02 -22.21 16.23
N GLN A 64 -22.48 -23.23 16.90
CA GLN A 64 -21.07 -23.27 17.29
C GLN A 64 -20.12 -23.24 16.09
N ALA A 65 -20.41 -24.02 15.04
CA ALA A 65 -19.60 -24.03 13.82
C ALA A 65 -19.60 -22.67 13.09
N ARG A 66 -20.73 -21.95 13.14
CA ARG A 66 -20.82 -20.59 12.60
C ARG A 66 -19.98 -19.60 13.39
N GLU A 67 -19.99 -19.69 14.71
CA GLU A 67 -19.13 -18.85 15.57
C GLU A 67 -17.64 -19.13 15.30
N ASP A 68 -17.25 -20.40 15.21
CA ASP A 68 -15.88 -20.81 14.88
C ASP A 68 -15.44 -20.31 13.50
N TYR A 69 -16.34 -20.39 12.52
CA TYR A 69 -16.08 -19.86 11.18
C TYR A 69 -15.86 -18.35 11.20
N ASN A 70 -16.72 -17.60 11.91
CA ASN A 70 -16.57 -16.15 12.02
C ASN A 70 -15.28 -15.75 12.73
N ASP A 71 -14.91 -16.44 13.82
CA ASP A 71 -13.63 -16.21 14.52
C ASP A 71 -12.44 -16.48 13.59
N LYS A 72 -12.47 -17.60 12.86
CA LYS A 72 -11.43 -17.95 11.88
C LYS A 72 -11.30 -16.89 10.79
N GLN A 73 -12.40 -16.46 10.19
CA GLN A 73 -12.39 -15.43 9.13
C GLN A 73 -11.93 -14.08 9.65
N THR A 74 -12.33 -13.71 10.88
CA THR A 74 -11.87 -12.47 11.53
C THR A 74 -10.35 -12.48 11.68
N LYS A 75 -9.77 -13.57 12.19
CA LYS A 75 -8.32 -13.70 12.36
C LYS A 75 -7.56 -13.65 11.04
N ILE A 76 -8.10 -14.27 9.99
CA ILE A 76 -7.53 -14.18 8.63
C ILE A 76 -7.54 -12.71 8.17
N ARG A 77 -8.68 -12.02 8.33
CA ARG A 77 -8.82 -10.64 7.91
C ARG A 77 -7.92 -9.69 8.70
N GLU A 78 -7.77 -9.89 10.01
CA GLU A 78 -6.84 -9.13 10.85
C GLU A 78 -5.38 -9.30 10.38
N ALA A 79 -4.98 -10.52 10.03
CA ALA A 79 -3.66 -10.79 9.49
C ALA A 79 -3.43 -10.14 8.12
N GLU A 80 -4.44 -10.17 7.23
CA GLU A 80 -4.39 -9.46 5.94
C GLU A 80 -4.26 -7.94 6.14
N LEU A 81 -5.07 -7.37 7.03
CA LEU A 81 -5.03 -5.93 7.34
C LEU A 81 -3.68 -5.50 7.92
N GLU A 82 -3.07 -6.32 8.77
CA GLU A 82 -1.73 -6.04 9.29
C GLU A 82 -0.67 -6.11 8.19
N ALA A 83 -0.78 -7.07 7.26
CA ALA A 83 0.11 -7.14 6.10
C ALA A 83 -0.05 -5.91 5.19
N GLU A 84 -1.28 -5.51 4.88
CA GLU A 84 -1.61 -4.28 4.13
C GLU A 84 -1.05 -3.03 4.83
N ARG A 85 -1.17 -2.95 6.16
CA ARG A 85 -0.64 -1.85 6.98
C ARG A 85 0.88 -1.77 6.87
N VAL A 86 1.59 -2.89 7.01
CA VAL A 86 3.05 -2.94 6.91
C VAL A 86 3.53 -2.54 5.51
N GLU A 87 2.82 -2.95 4.46
CA GLU A 87 3.15 -2.53 3.09
C GLU A 87 2.93 -1.02 2.89
N SER A 88 1.80 -0.51 3.38
CA SER A 88 1.48 0.93 3.33
C SER A 88 2.51 1.78 4.07
N GLU A 89 2.91 1.36 5.27
CA GLU A 89 3.93 2.05 6.07
C GLU A 89 5.27 2.13 5.33
N LYS A 90 5.71 1.04 4.68
CA LYS A 90 6.93 1.04 3.84
C LYS A 90 6.82 1.99 2.66
N LEU A 91 5.67 2.01 1.99
CA LEU A 91 5.45 2.91 0.87
C LEU A 91 5.50 4.37 1.32
N MET A 92 4.82 4.71 2.43
CA MET A 92 4.85 6.06 2.99
C MET A 92 6.25 6.51 3.40
N GLN A 93 7.03 5.62 4.03
CA GLN A 93 8.44 5.90 4.36
C GLN A 93 9.26 6.20 3.10
N SER A 94 9.14 5.36 2.07
CA SER A 94 9.86 5.57 0.80
C SER A 94 9.51 6.90 0.13
N PHE A 95 8.25 7.32 0.23
CA PHE A 95 7.79 8.59 -0.31
C PHE A 95 8.30 9.77 0.52
N GLY A 96 8.34 9.65 1.84
CA GLY A 96 8.96 10.63 2.74
C GLY A 96 10.43 10.84 2.42
N GLU A 97 11.20 9.76 2.28
CA GLU A 97 12.62 9.80 1.89
C GLU A 97 12.82 10.45 0.50
N TYR A 98 11.94 10.13 -0.45
CA TYR A 98 11.97 10.74 -1.78
C TYR A 98 11.79 12.27 -1.72
N ILE A 99 10.84 12.75 -0.91
CA ILE A 99 10.60 14.19 -0.73
C ILE A 99 11.83 14.87 -0.11
N VAL A 100 12.40 14.29 0.95
CA VAL A 100 13.60 14.83 1.60
C VAL A 100 14.73 14.98 0.60
N ARG A 101 15.03 13.91 -0.16
CA ARG A 101 16.08 13.95 -1.20
C ARG A 101 15.79 15.01 -2.25
N LYS A 102 14.54 15.16 -2.71
CA LYS A 102 14.17 16.17 -3.71
C LYS A 102 14.32 17.59 -3.18
N ASN A 103 14.03 17.82 -1.90
CA ASN A 103 14.25 19.12 -1.27
C ASN A 103 15.74 19.43 -1.13
N GLU A 104 16.56 18.45 -0.78
CA GLU A 104 18.03 18.60 -0.72
C GLU A 104 18.62 18.91 -2.10
N GLU A 105 18.20 18.17 -3.14
CA GLU A 105 18.61 18.43 -4.54
C GLU A 105 18.26 19.86 -4.97
N LYS A 106 17.04 20.33 -4.64
CA LYS A 106 16.60 21.68 -4.96
C LYS A 106 17.41 22.74 -4.20
N ALA A 107 17.67 22.53 -2.92
CA ALA A 107 18.48 23.45 -2.12
C ALA A 107 19.92 23.55 -2.67
N GLN A 108 20.51 22.44 -3.08
CA GLN A 108 21.83 22.43 -3.71
C GLN A 108 21.85 23.20 -5.04
N GLN A 109 20.82 23.04 -5.87
CA GLN A 109 20.67 23.80 -7.11
C GLN A 109 20.54 25.31 -6.86
N GLU A 110 19.74 25.71 -5.87
CA GLU A 110 19.57 27.11 -5.50
C GLU A 110 20.88 27.72 -4.97
N ILE A 111 21.63 26.99 -4.15
CA ILE A 111 22.96 27.43 -3.67
C ILE A 111 23.96 27.55 -4.84
N ALA A 112 23.97 26.58 -5.76
CA ALA A 112 24.85 26.62 -6.93
C ALA A 112 24.54 27.81 -7.83
N LYS A 113 23.25 28.10 -8.05
CA LYS A 113 22.80 29.28 -8.81
C LYS A 113 23.20 30.58 -8.10
N ALA A 114 22.95 30.68 -6.80
CA ALA A 114 23.32 31.87 -6.03
C ALA A 114 24.83 32.13 -6.03
N LYS A 115 25.66 31.06 -6.00
CA LYS A 115 27.11 31.18 -6.15
C LYS A 115 27.50 31.69 -7.53
N ALA A 116 26.94 31.12 -8.60
CA ALA A 116 27.22 31.56 -9.97
C ALA A 116 26.83 33.04 -10.17
N ASP A 117 25.64 33.43 -9.69
CA ASP A 117 25.17 34.82 -9.77
C ASP A 117 26.08 35.77 -8.95
N ALA A 118 26.58 35.34 -7.79
CA ALA A 118 27.52 36.12 -6.97
C ALA A 118 28.89 36.25 -7.63
N ASP A 119 29.43 35.17 -8.21
CA ASP A 119 30.71 35.17 -8.92
C ASP A 119 30.64 36.10 -10.14
N GLU A 120 29.54 36.08 -10.90
CA GLU A 120 29.31 37.00 -12.02
C GLU A 120 29.27 38.46 -11.55
N GLN A 121 28.59 38.74 -10.44
CA GLN A 121 28.54 40.10 -9.87
C GLN A 121 29.91 40.58 -9.39
N ILE A 122 30.68 39.72 -8.74
CA ILE A 122 32.05 40.03 -8.30
C ILE A 122 32.91 40.34 -9.53
N GLU A 123 32.87 39.48 -10.55
CA GLU A 123 33.64 39.68 -11.78
C GLU A 123 33.28 41.01 -12.45
N ARG A 124 31.98 41.30 -12.60
CA ARG A 124 31.50 42.56 -13.19
C ARG A 124 31.98 43.77 -12.38
N THR A 125 31.92 43.69 -11.06
CA THR A 125 32.36 44.77 -10.15
C THR A 125 33.87 44.98 -10.23
N VAL A 126 34.66 43.91 -10.22
CA VAL A 126 36.13 43.97 -10.32
C VAL A 126 36.55 44.53 -11.69
N ARG A 127 35.91 44.09 -12.77
CA ARG A 127 36.16 44.62 -14.12
C ARG A 127 35.86 46.11 -14.20
N HIS A 128 34.69 46.53 -13.72
CA HIS A 128 34.31 47.95 -13.67
C HIS A 128 35.28 48.78 -12.82
N ALA A 129 35.66 48.30 -11.63
CA ALA A 129 36.59 49.01 -10.74
C ALA A 129 38.00 49.18 -11.34
N ASN A 130 38.45 48.24 -12.18
CA ASN A 130 39.75 48.27 -12.83
C ASN A 130 39.72 48.78 -14.28
N ASN A 131 38.56 49.29 -14.75
CA ASN A 131 38.34 49.69 -16.16
C ASN A 131 38.71 48.58 -17.18
N LEU A 132 38.52 47.32 -16.81
CA LEU A 132 38.75 46.17 -17.68
C LEU A 132 37.48 45.92 -18.49
N LYS A 133 37.62 45.91 -19.82
CA LYS A 133 36.53 45.58 -20.74
C LYS A 133 36.15 44.10 -20.62
N SER A 134 34.88 43.78 -20.82
CA SER A 134 34.45 42.38 -20.97
C SER A 134 34.99 41.75 -22.25
N GLU A 135 34.95 40.42 -22.36
CA GLU A 135 35.33 39.73 -23.61
C GLU A 135 34.45 40.17 -24.79
N ASP A 136 33.15 40.33 -24.56
CA ASP A 136 32.22 40.84 -25.57
C ASP A 136 32.56 42.29 -25.97
N GLU A 137 32.86 43.15 -25.01
CA GLU A 137 33.28 44.53 -25.28
C GLU A 137 34.61 44.56 -26.04
N GLN A 138 35.57 43.69 -25.71
CA GLN A 138 36.83 43.57 -26.47
C GLN A 138 36.58 43.09 -27.90
N ALA A 139 35.73 42.08 -28.09
CA ALA A 139 35.39 41.56 -29.41
C ALA A 139 34.73 42.66 -30.27
N THR A 140 33.82 43.43 -29.69
CA THR A 140 33.12 44.53 -30.37
C THR A 140 34.09 45.68 -30.71
N ASP A 141 34.97 46.04 -29.79
CA ASP A 141 35.99 47.09 -29.97
C ASP A 141 37.00 46.70 -31.06
N ASN A 142 37.38 45.42 -31.13
CA ASN A 142 38.25 44.87 -32.16
C ASN A 142 37.56 44.88 -33.53
N ALA A 143 36.29 44.45 -33.61
CA ALA A 143 35.52 44.50 -34.84
C ALA A 143 35.37 45.94 -35.38
N LEU A 144 35.10 46.91 -34.49
CA LEU A 144 35.04 48.34 -34.85
C LEU A 144 36.39 48.88 -35.34
N LYS A 145 37.50 48.52 -34.67
CA LYS A 145 38.85 48.89 -35.11
C LYS A 145 39.19 48.32 -36.49
N ASP A 146 38.79 47.09 -36.77
CA ASP A 146 39.03 46.45 -38.07
C ASP A 146 38.20 47.10 -39.17
N MET A 147 36.93 47.45 -38.91
CA MET A 147 36.10 48.22 -39.84
C MET A 147 36.69 49.61 -40.15
N LEU A 148 37.18 50.32 -39.12
CA LEU A 148 37.81 51.64 -39.30
C LEU A 148 39.13 51.56 -40.08
N LYS A 149 39.95 50.53 -39.84
CA LYS A 149 41.16 50.28 -40.65
C LYS A 149 40.81 50.00 -42.11
N GLY A 150 39.70 49.29 -42.38
CA GLY A 150 39.21 49.05 -43.73
C GLY A 150 38.67 50.30 -44.45
N LEU A 151 38.26 51.34 -43.71
CA LEU A 151 37.75 52.61 -44.25
C LEU A 151 38.84 53.68 -44.45
N LEU A 152 39.95 53.59 -43.72
CA LEU A 152 41.10 54.50 -43.80
C LEU A 152 42.24 53.96 -44.70
N GLY A 153 42.00 52.83 -45.37
CA GLY A 153 42.88 52.23 -46.38
C GLY A 153 42.54 52.68 -47.80
#